data_AF-A0A838DB93-F1
#
_entry.id   AF-A0A838DB93-F1
#
_cell.length_a   1.000
_cell.length_b   1.000
_cell.length_c   1.000
_cell.angle_alpha   90.00
_cell.angle_beta   90.00
_cell.angle_gamma   90.00
#
_symmetry.space_group_name_H-M   'P 1'
#
loop_
_entity.id
_entity.type
_entity.pdbx_description
1 polymer ?
#
loop_
_entity_poly.entity_id
_entity_poly.type
_entity_poly.pdbx_seq_one_letter_code
_entity_poly.pdbx_strand_id
1 'polypeptide(L)'
;MIVNKTKIGQVISKLIENSIKFISNEGMDKERRGAISITIEKKEFINDTNGHHIKGSFVIVSIKDNGTGVNEEILPKLFTKYASKSFQGTGLGLYLSKKVKEGHGGII
;
A
#
# COMPACT_ATOMS: atom_id res chain seq x y z
N MET A 1 -22.66 1.47 1.56
CA MET A 1 -21.28 1.74 2.04
C MET A 1 -20.75 2.95 1.27
N ILE A 2 -20.59 4.10 1.93
CA ILE A 2 -20.07 5.31 1.27
C ILE A 2 -18.55 5.29 1.44
N VAL A 3 -17.85 5.11 0.32
CA VAL A 3 -16.39 5.14 0.30
C VAL A 3 -15.93 6.59 0.44
N ASN A 4 -15.10 6.90 1.44
CA ASN A 4 -14.57 8.25 1.61
C ASN A 4 -13.40 8.47 0.63
N LYS A 5 -13.69 9.14 -0.49
CA LYS A 5 -12.72 9.49 -1.54
C LYS A 5 -11.47 10.17 -0.99
N THR A 6 -11.61 11.06 -0.01
CA THR A 6 -10.49 11.78 0.61
C THR A 6 -9.57 10.82 1.37
N LYS A 7 -10.12 9.90 2.17
CA LYS A 7 -9.32 8.91 2.91
C LYS A 7 -8.60 7.93 1.98
N ILE A 8 -9.24 7.49 0.90
CA ILE A 8 -8.58 6.64 -0.11
C ILE A 8 -7.46 7.41 -0.81
N GLY A 9 -7.72 8.66 -1.21
CA GLY A 9 -6.70 9.52 -1.81
C GLY A 9 -5.48 9.67 -0.91
N GLN A 10 -5.69 9.89 0.39
CA GLN A 10 -4.59 9.96 1.37
C GLN A 10 -3.76 8.67 1.43
N VAL A 11 -4.39 7.50 1.40
CA VAL A 11 -3.67 6.21 1.38
C VAL A 11 -2.83 6.06 0.13
N ILE A 12 -3.41 6.34 -1.04
CA ILE A 12 -2.71 6.26 -2.32
C ILE A 12 -1.50 7.22 -2.33
N SER A 13 -1.70 8.48 -1.91
CA SER A 13 -0.61 9.46 -1.79
C SER A 13 0.50 8.97 -0.85
N LYS A 14 0.15 8.39 0.30
CA LYS A 14 1.16 7.88 1.26
C LYS A 14 1.95 6.71 0.71
N LEU A 15 1.33 5.83 -0.09
CA LEU A 15 2.03 4.74 -0.75
C LEU A 15 2.98 5.26 -1.84
N ILE A 16 2.54 6.23 -2.64
CA ILE A 16 3.39 6.87 -3.67
C ILE A 16 4.58 7.62 -3.02
N GLU A 17 4.35 8.36 -1.93
CA GLU A 17 5.41 9.03 -1.17
C GLU A 17 6.47 8.04 -0.67
N ASN A 18 6.03 6.88 -0.16
CA ASN A 18 6.95 5.82 0.24
C ASN A 18 7.76 5.31 -0.95
N SER A 19 7.12 5.04 -2.10
CA SER A 19 7.80 4.58 -3.31
C SER A 19 8.85 5.58 -3.82
N ILE A 20 8.53 6.88 -3.87
CA ILE A 20 9.49 7.93 -4.26
C ILE A 20 10.70 7.90 -3.33
N LYS A 21 10.47 7.82 -2.02
CA LYS A 21 11.53 7.81 -1.03
C LYS A 21 12.47 6.60 -1.15
N PHE A 22 11.94 5.41 -1.45
CA PHE A 22 12.77 4.21 -1.64
C PHE A 22 13.54 4.22 -2.97
N ILE A 23 13.05 4.97 -3.97
CA ILE A 23 13.77 5.24 -5.22
C ILE A 23 14.89 6.27 -5.01
N SER A 24 14.65 7.31 -4.22
CA SER A 24 15.59 8.43 -4.04
C SER A 24 16.66 8.19 -2.96
N ASN A 25 16.68 7.03 -2.31
CA ASN A 25 17.64 6.73 -1.23
C ASN A 25 19.07 6.55 -1.76
N GLU A 26 20.05 7.03 -0.97
CA GLU A 26 21.48 6.79 -1.20
C GLU A 26 21.75 5.27 -1.21
N GLY A 27 22.21 4.76 -2.35
CA GLY A 27 22.44 3.33 -2.57
C GLY A 27 21.88 2.80 -3.89
N MET A 28 21.03 3.57 -4.60
CA MET A 28 20.74 3.26 -6.00
C MET A 28 21.89 3.70 -6.90
N ASP A 29 22.25 2.84 -7.86
CA ASP A 29 23.12 3.22 -8.98
C ASP A 29 22.56 4.50 -9.60
N LYS A 30 23.38 5.54 -9.69
CA LYS A 30 22.98 6.83 -10.29
C LYS A 30 22.50 6.70 -11.74
N GLU A 31 22.83 5.59 -12.40
CA GLU A 31 22.38 5.25 -13.74
C GLU A 31 21.01 4.56 -13.78
N ARG A 32 20.55 3.98 -12.67
CA ARG A 32 19.27 3.27 -12.62
C ARG A 32 18.13 4.28 -12.50
N ARG A 33 17.30 4.37 -13.56
CA ARG A 33 16.07 5.17 -13.55
C ARG A 33 15.07 4.61 -12.55
N GLY A 34 14.68 5.45 -11.59
CA GLY A 34 13.54 5.19 -10.71
C GLY A 34 12.24 5.09 -11.49
N ALA A 35 11.41 4.11 -11.15
CA ALA A 35 10.12 3.89 -11.80
C ALA A 35 9.06 3.48 -10.76
N ILE A 36 7.89 4.10 -10.87
CA ILE A 36 6.69 3.74 -10.13
C ILE A 36 5.62 3.37 -11.15
N SER A 37 5.05 2.17 -11.03
CA SER A 37 3.93 1.70 -11.83
C SER A 37 2.68 1.62 -10.95
N ILE A 38 1.59 2.21 -11.43
CA ILE A 38 0.29 2.18 -10.77
C ILE A 38 -0.68 1.47 -11.70
N THR A 39 -1.32 0.41 -11.22
CA THR A 39 -2.35 -0.32 -11.96
C THR A 39 -3.65 -0.37 -11.17
N ILE A 40 -4.76 -0.35 -11.88
CA ILE A 40 -6.11 -0.45 -11.31
C ILE A 40 -6.83 -1.57 -12.06
N GLU A 41 -7.34 -2.55 -11.31
CA GLU A 41 -8.05 -3.70 -11.86
C GLU A 41 -9.34 -3.95 -11.07
N LYS A 42 -10.44 -4.23 -11.76
CA LYS A 42 -11.65 -4.77 -11.13
C LYS A 42 -11.56 -6.29 -11.17
N LYS A 43 -11.56 -6.93 -9.99
CA LYS A 43 -11.52 -8.39 -9.84
C LYS A 43 -12.81 -8.89 -9.22
N GLU A 44 -13.51 -9.77 -9.92
CA GLU A 44 -14.70 -10.45 -9.38
C GLU A 44 -14.29 -11.64 -8.52
N PHE A 45 -15.08 -11.95 -7.50
CA PHE A 45 -14.87 -13.11 -6.65
C PHE A 45 -16.20 -13.82 -6.37
N ILE A 46 -16.07 -15.12 -6.16
CA ILE A 46 -17.16 -15.99 -5.73
C ILE A 46 -16.64 -16.70 -4.49
N ASN A 47 -17.32 -16.50 -3.36
CA ASN A 47 -17.04 -17.21 -2.12
C ASN A 47 -18.18 -18.17 -1.82
N ASP A 48 -17.86 -19.45 -1.76
CA ASP A 48 -18.82 -20.50 -1.42
C ASP A 48 -18.70 -20.84 0.05
N THR A 49 -19.76 -20.55 0.81
CA THR A 49 -19.84 -20.89 2.23
C THR A 49 -21.17 -21.58 2.52
N ASN A 50 -21.12 -22.83 2.99
CA ASN A 50 -22.31 -23.61 3.37
C ASN A 50 -23.44 -23.59 2.32
N GLY A 51 -23.10 -23.75 1.03
CA GLY A 51 -24.07 -23.74 -0.08
C GLY A 51 -24.55 -22.35 -0.54
N HIS A 52 -24.09 -21.26 0.10
CA HIS A 52 -24.36 -19.90 -0.36
C HIS A 52 -23.21 -19.40 -1.23
N HIS A 53 -23.52 -19.06 -2.48
CA HIS A 53 -22.60 -18.39 -3.40
C HIS A 53 -22.66 -16.88 -3.17
N ILE A 54 -21.64 -16.32 -2.52
CA ILE A 54 -21.49 -14.87 -2.37
C ILE A 54 -20.68 -14.37 -3.56
N LYS A 55 -21.33 -13.68 -4.50
CA LYS A 55 -20.64 -12.97 -5.58
C LYS A 55 -20.33 -11.53 -5.17
N GLY A 56 -19.13 -11.08 -5.51
CA GLY A 56 -18.73 -9.71 -5.30
C GLY A 56 -17.62 -9.28 -6.24
N SER A 57 -17.15 -8.05 -6.08
CA SER A 57 -16.00 -7.55 -6.80
C SER A 57 -15.16 -6.63 -5.93
N PHE A 58 -13.85 -6.68 -6.12
CA PHE A 58 -12.90 -5.72 -5.58
C PHE A 58 -12.36 -4.82 -6.69
N VAL A 59 -12.03 -3.58 -6.32
CA VAL A 59 -11.11 -2.76 -7.10
C VAL A 59 -9.75 -2.87 -6.43
N ILE A 60 -8.78 -3.39 -7.17
CA ILE A 60 -7.39 -3.54 -6.74
C ILE A 60 -6.61 -2.37 -7.29
N VAL A 61 -5.97 -1.61 -6.41
CA VAL A 61 -5.01 -0.57 -6.77
C VAL A 61 -3.63 -1.08 -6.37
N SER A 62 -2.76 -1.29 -7.34
CA SER A 62 -1.39 -1.77 -7.11
C SER A 62 -0.41 -0.65 -7.40
N ILE A 63 0.50 -0.40 -6.47
CA ILE A 63 1.61 0.56 -6.58
C ILE A 63 2.89 -0.24 -6.44
N LYS A 64 3.69 -0.28 -7.51
CA LYS A 64 4.97 -1.00 -7.57
C LYS A 64 6.07 -0.01 -7.87
N ASP A 65 7.14 -0.05 -7.08
CA ASP A 65 8.37 0.68 -7.36
C ASP A 65 9.55 -0.27 -7.58
N ASN A 66 10.63 0.28 -8.11
CA ASN A 66 11.90 -0.40 -8.32
C ASN A 66 13.01 0.12 -7.39
N GLY A 67 12.62 0.69 -6.24
CA GLY A 67 13.53 1.24 -5.24
C GLY A 67 14.28 0.14 -4.48
N THR A 68 14.99 0.54 -3.42
CA THR A 68 15.83 -0.36 -2.62
C THR A 68 15.06 -1.37 -1.78
N GLY A 69 13.74 -1.29 -1.77
CA GLY A 69 12.86 -2.18 -1.02
C GLY A 69 12.85 -1.90 0.48
N VAL A 70 12.22 -2.80 1.23
CA VAL A 70 12.02 -2.69 2.68
C VAL A 70 12.93 -3.69 3.38
N ASN A 71 13.66 -3.24 4.41
CA ASN A 71 14.53 -4.12 5.20
C ASN A 71 13.71 -5.25 5.86
N GLU A 72 14.19 -6.49 5.77
CA GLU A 72 13.44 -7.67 6.21
C GLU A 72 13.03 -7.63 7.68
N GLU A 73 13.87 -7.04 8.55
CA GLU A 73 13.59 -6.94 9.99
C GLU A 73 12.40 -6.01 10.31
N ILE A 74 12.04 -5.10 9.39
CA ILE A 74 10.90 -4.19 9.58
C ILE A 74 9.62 -4.72 8.94
N LEU A 75 9.68 -5.74 8.07
CA LEU A 75 8.50 -6.34 7.43
C LEU A 75 7.41 -6.76 8.44
N PRO A 76 7.73 -7.43 9.57
CA PRO A 76 6.69 -7.83 10.54
C PRO A 76 6.00 -6.65 11.22
N LYS A 77 6.66 -5.49 11.24
CA LYS A 77 6.21 -4.27 11.92
C LYS A 77 5.67 -3.24 10.95
N LEU A 78 5.67 -3.48 9.64
CA LEU A 78 5.47 -2.49 8.59
C LEU A 78 4.16 -1.67 8.72
N PHE A 79 3.11 -2.27 9.29
CA PHE A 79 1.81 -1.63 9.53
C PHE A 79 1.57 -1.17 10.98
N THR A 80 2.61 -1.15 11.81
CA THR A 80 2.58 -0.63 13.19
C THR A 80 3.03 0.83 13.21
N LYS A 81 2.67 1.56 14.28
CA LYS A 81 3.11 2.96 14.44
C LYS A 81 4.64 3.00 14.54
N TYR A 82 5.25 4.01 13.92
CA TYR A 82 6.69 4.28 13.99
C TYR A 82 7.59 3.17 13.40
N ALA A 83 7.04 2.29 12.56
CA ALA A 83 7.81 1.27 11.88
C ALA A 83 8.62 1.88 10.74
N SER A 84 9.76 2.48 11.07
CA SER A 84 10.67 3.05 10.09
C SER A 84 12.11 2.95 10.56
N LYS A 85 13.00 2.49 9.67
CA LYS A 85 14.47 2.56 9.85
C LYS A 85 15.10 3.72 9.07
N SER A 86 14.31 4.50 8.34
CA SER A 86 14.82 5.63 7.56
C SER A 86 14.89 6.89 8.41
N PHE A 87 15.92 7.71 8.22
CA PHE A 87 16.10 9.00 8.89
C PHE A 87 14.99 10.03 8.59
N GLN A 88 14.22 9.86 7.51
CA GLN A 88 13.14 10.78 7.12
C GLN A 88 11.76 10.11 7.23
N GLY A 89 10.85 10.67 8.03
CA GLY A 89 9.43 10.29 8.10
C GLY A 89 8.98 9.71 9.44
N THR A 90 7.67 9.81 9.72
CA THR A 90 7.08 9.50 11.04
C THR A 90 6.79 8.02 11.27
N GLY A 91 6.91 7.17 10.25
CA GLY A 91 6.50 5.76 10.32
C GLY A 91 4.99 5.57 10.54
N LEU A 92 4.16 6.59 10.27
CA LEU A 92 2.70 6.53 10.44
C LEU A 92 1.95 6.25 9.15
N GLY A 93 2.58 6.38 7.98
CA GLY A 93 1.91 6.28 6.68
C GLY A 93 1.18 4.95 6.46
N LEU A 94 1.89 3.83 6.60
CA LEU A 94 1.32 2.49 6.42
C LEU A 94 0.35 2.10 7.55
N TYR A 95 0.59 2.60 8.77
CA TYR A 95 -0.37 2.45 9.88
C TYR A 95 -1.71 3.14 9.56
N LEU A 96 -1.70 4.34 8.98
CA LEU A 96 -2.92 5.03 8.55
C LEU A 96 -3.62 4.27 7.42
N SER A 97 -2.87 3.69 6.48
CA SER A 97 -3.44 2.84 5.43
C SER A 97 -4.18 1.63 6.02
N LYS A 98 -3.61 0.98 7.05
CA LYS A 98 -4.28 -0.09 7.80
C LYS A 98 -5.59 0.39 8.46
N LYS A 99 -5.64 1.62 8.98
CA LYS A 99 -6.88 2.18 9.57
C LYS A 99 -7.96 2.46 8.53
N VAL A 100 -7.59 2.85 7.32
CA VAL A 100 -8.55 3.03 6.21
C VAL A 100 -9.11 1.67 5.74
N LYS A 101 -8.28 0.62 5.71
CA LYS A 101 -8.71 -0.78 5.49
C LYS A 101 -9.82 -1.17 6.46
N GLU A 102 -9.56 -1.02 7.76
CA GLU A 102 -10.49 -1.40 8.85
C GLU A 102 -11.84 -0.65 8.77
N GLY A 103 -11.84 0.60 8.29
CA GLY A 103 -13.05 1.42 8.19
C GLY A 103 -13.92 1.22 6.95
N HIS A 104 -13.44 0.53 5.91
CA HIS A 104 -14.14 0.39 4.62
C HIS A 104 -14.25 -1.05 4.11
N GLY A 105 -13.86 -2.05 4.92
CA GLY A 105 -13.91 -3.47 4.52
C GLY A 105 -12.93 -3.83 3.41
N GLY A 106 -11.89 -3.00 3.20
CA GLY A 106 -10.88 -3.23 2.17
C GLY A 106 -9.82 -4.24 2.59
N ILE A 107 -8.87 -4.52 1.68
CA ILE A 107 -7.68 -5.32 1.93
C ILE A 107 -6.46 -4.50 1.45
N ILE A 108 -5.37 -4.55 2.23
CA ILE A 108 -4.03 -4.05 1.94
C ILE A 108 -3.08 -5.19 2.23
#